data_AF-A0A7W1M6F2-F1
#
_entry.id   AF-A0A7W1M6F2-F1
#
_cell.length_a   1.000
_cell.length_b   1.000
_cell.length_c   1.000
_cell.angle_alpha   90.00
_cell.angle_beta   90.00
_cell.angle_gamma   90.00
#
_symmetry.space_group_name_H-M   'P 1'
#
loop_
_entity.id
_entity.type
_entity.pdbx_description
1 polymer ?
#
loop_
_entity_poly.entity_id
_entity_poly.type
_entity_poly.pdbx_seq_one_letter_code
_entity_poly.pdbx_strand_id
1 'polypeptide(L)'
;MPDNSNISEPHDICVLLRAHGEEHWLVSEVLPVLRQIEQPGAIPEDQLGAALAYLEILWLDARLRAAETDAAFARLDPRDSGRDVILHEKASRYHAAVRRLRTSLARRVRERTWLPDDALGHQHAHH
;
A
#
# COMPACT_ATOMS: atom_id res chain seq x y z
N MET A 1 -1.43 0.36 45.08
CA MET A 1 -1.84 0.07 43.70
C MET A 1 -0.62 0.30 42.84
N PRO A 2 -0.06 -0.72 42.16
CA PRO A 2 1.10 -0.50 41.32
C PRO A 2 0.66 0.34 40.12
N ASP A 3 1.42 1.41 39.88
CA ASP A 3 1.21 2.33 38.79
C ASP A 3 1.32 1.56 37.47
N ASN A 4 0.26 1.60 36.67
CA ASN A 4 0.15 0.85 35.42
C ASN A 4 0.88 1.63 34.30
N SER A 5 2.10 2.10 34.59
CA SER A 5 2.91 2.99 33.75
C SER A 5 3.48 2.30 32.50
N ASN A 6 3.04 1.08 32.22
CA ASN A 6 3.47 0.21 31.13
C ASN A 6 2.49 0.22 29.94
N ILE A 7 1.55 1.17 29.92
CA ILE A 7 0.72 1.41 28.75
C ILE A 7 1.60 2.18 27.77
N SER A 8 2.24 1.43 26.88
CA SER A 8 2.83 1.89 25.63
C SER A 8 2.11 3.12 25.04
N GLU A 9 2.88 4.07 24.55
CA GLU A 9 2.32 5.36 24.11
C GLU A 9 1.28 5.14 23.00
N PRO A 10 0.09 5.78 23.08
CA PRO A 10 -1.00 5.58 22.11
C PRO A 10 -0.58 5.81 20.65
N HIS A 11 0.46 6.62 20.43
CA HIS A 11 1.00 6.95 19.12
C HIS A 11 1.75 5.77 18.46
N ASP A 12 2.62 5.07 19.19
CA ASP A 12 3.35 3.92 18.66
C ASP A 12 2.39 2.78 18.27
N ILE A 13 1.40 2.50 19.13
CA ILE A 13 0.36 1.49 18.87
C ILE A 13 -0.44 1.89 17.62
N CYS A 14 -0.82 3.17 17.51
CA CYS A 14 -1.56 3.66 16.34
C CYS A 14 -0.77 3.48 15.05
N VAL A 15 0.54 3.74 15.05
CA VAL A 15 1.41 3.49 13.89
C VAL A 15 1.45 2.00 13.55
N LEU A 16 1.62 1.13 14.55
CA LEU A 16 1.66 -0.32 14.31
C LEU A 16 0.35 -0.85 13.71
N LEU A 17 -0.80 -0.44 14.26
CA LEU A 17 -2.11 -0.85 13.75
C LEU A 17 -2.35 -0.35 12.32
N ARG A 18 -1.98 0.90 12.03
CA ARG A 18 -2.12 1.47 10.67
C ARG A 18 -1.17 0.82 9.67
N ALA A 19 0.09 0.64 10.04
CA ALA A 19 1.07 -0.05 9.20
C ALA A 19 0.63 -1.48 8.89
N HIS A 20 0.09 -2.21 9.88
CA HIS A 20 -0.47 -3.54 9.68
C HIS A 20 -1.70 -3.53 8.77
N GLY A 21 -2.62 -2.58 8.96
CA GLY A 21 -3.80 -2.44 8.10
C GLY A 21 -3.45 -2.09 6.66
N GLU A 22 -2.46 -1.22 6.44
CA GLU A 22 -1.94 -0.90 5.12
C GLU A 22 -1.27 -2.12 4.47
N GLU A 23 -0.39 -2.83 5.19
CA GLU A 23 0.24 -4.05 4.69
C GLU A 23 -0.79 -5.10 4.30
N HIS A 24 -1.76 -5.36 5.18
CA HIS A 24 -2.83 -6.32 4.94
C HIS A 24 -3.60 -5.97 3.67
N TRP A 25 -4.02 -4.71 3.51
CA TRP A 25 -4.74 -4.25 2.32
C TRP A 25 -3.90 -4.41 1.04
N LEU A 26 -2.62 -4.04 1.08
CA LEU A 26 -1.71 -4.20 -0.06
C LEU A 26 -1.58 -5.67 -0.47
N VAL A 27 -1.53 -6.58 0.50
CA VAL A 27 -1.35 -8.02 0.26
C VAL A 27 -2.64 -8.73 -0.12
N SER A 28 -3.78 -8.34 0.47
CA SER A 28 -5.08 -9.01 0.25
C SER A 28 -5.83 -8.47 -0.97
N GLU A 29 -5.75 -7.16 -1.23
CA GLU A 29 -6.54 -6.53 -2.30
C GLU A 29 -5.70 -6.22 -3.54
N VAL A 30 -4.59 -5.49 -3.35
CA VAL A 30 -3.81 -4.96 -4.48
C VAL A 30 -2.98 -6.05 -5.16
N LEU A 31 -2.21 -6.82 -4.37
CA LEU A 31 -1.27 -7.79 -4.90
C LEU A 31 -1.93 -8.91 -5.74
N PRO A 32 -3.09 -9.48 -5.37
CA PRO A 32 -3.71 -10.54 -6.17
C PRO A 32 -4.15 -10.05 -7.55
N VAL A 33 -4.81 -8.89 -7.62
CA VAL A 33 -5.23 -8.28 -8.89
C VAL A 33 -4.02 -7.96 -9.76
N LEU A 34 -2.99 -7.36 -9.16
CA LEU A 34 -1.76 -7.05 -9.88
C LEU A 34 -1.07 -8.32 -10.42
N ARG A 35 -1.05 -9.42 -9.66
CA ARG A 35 -0.50 -10.70 -10.13
C ARG A 35 -1.30 -11.30 -11.27
N GLN A 36 -2.64 -11.18 -11.25
CA GLN A 36 -3.49 -11.62 -12.35
C GLN A 36 -3.21 -10.82 -13.63
N ILE A 37 -3.07 -9.50 -13.52
CA ILE A 37 -2.74 -8.63 -14.66
C ILE A 37 -1.32 -8.92 -15.19
N GLU A 38 -0.38 -9.28 -14.32
CA GLU A 38 0.98 -9.63 -14.71
C GLU A 38 1.11 -11.02 -15.35
N GLN A 39 0.15 -11.91 -15.11
CA GLN A 39 0.16 -13.26 -15.63
C GLN A 39 -0.46 -13.31 -17.04
N PRO A 40 0.30 -13.65 -18.09
CA PRO A 40 -0.24 -13.75 -19.43
C PRO A 40 -1.38 -14.76 -19.51
N GLY A 41 -2.51 -14.35 -20.11
CA GLY A 41 -3.69 -15.20 -20.31
C GLY A 41 -4.53 -15.47 -19.06
N ALA A 42 -4.20 -14.88 -17.90
CA ALA A 42 -5.04 -15.00 -16.71
C ALA A 42 -6.32 -14.14 -16.77
N ILE A 43 -6.29 -13.06 -17.54
CA ILE A 43 -7.42 -12.17 -17.78
C ILE A 43 -7.74 -12.17 -19.28
N PRO A 44 -9.01 -12.39 -19.67
CA PRO A 44 -9.45 -12.22 -21.04
C PRO A 44 -9.14 -10.81 -21.58
N GLU A 45 -8.77 -10.69 -22.85
CA GLU A 45 -8.33 -9.40 -23.43
C GLU A 45 -9.43 -8.32 -23.37
N ASP A 46 -10.69 -8.72 -23.55
CA ASP A 46 -11.88 -7.87 -23.42
C ASP A 46 -12.10 -7.36 -21.98
N GLN A 47 -11.55 -8.04 -20.97
CA GLN A 47 -11.66 -7.70 -19.55
C GLN A 47 -10.42 -6.98 -19.01
N LEU A 48 -9.32 -6.93 -19.76
CA LEU A 48 -8.06 -6.33 -19.32
C LEU A 48 -8.22 -4.85 -18.95
N GLY A 49 -8.97 -4.09 -19.76
CA GLY A 49 -9.25 -2.67 -19.48
C GLY A 49 -10.02 -2.48 -18.16
N ALA A 50 -11.01 -3.33 -17.90
CA ALA A 50 -11.78 -3.30 -16.65
C ALA A 50 -10.91 -3.69 -15.44
N ALA A 51 -10.03 -4.68 -15.59
CA ALA A 51 -9.08 -5.07 -14.55
C ALA A 51 -8.07 -3.96 -14.22
N LEU A 52 -7.58 -3.24 -15.22
CA LEU A 52 -6.71 -2.07 -15.02
C LEU A 52 -7.44 -0.93 -14.31
N ALA A 53 -8.67 -0.61 -14.71
CA ALA A 53 -9.49 0.40 -14.03
C ALA A 53 -9.79 0.00 -12.56
N TYR A 54 -10.06 -1.28 -12.31
CA TYR A 54 -10.25 -1.79 -10.94
C TYR A 54 -8.96 -1.67 -10.11
N LEU A 55 -7.80 -2.01 -10.69
CA LEU A 55 -6.50 -1.85 -10.04
C LEU A 55 -6.24 -0.37 -9.68
N GLU A 56 -6.60 0.58 -10.54
CA GLU A 56 -6.47 2.01 -10.25
C GLU A 56 -7.28 2.44 -9.03
N ILE A 57 -8.52 1.95 -8.89
CA ILE A 57 -9.37 2.22 -7.72
C ILE A 57 -8.73 1.65 -6.45
N LEU A 58 -8.32 0.37 -6.49
CA LEU A 58 -7.63 -0.26 -5.36
C LEU A 58 -6.34 0.48 -4.97
N TRP A 59 -5.64 1.02 -5.96
CA TRP A 59 -4.43 1.79 -5.75
C TRP A 59 -4.69 3.17 -5.13
N LEU A 60 -5.81 3.84 -5.48
CA LEU A 60 -6.25 5.06 -4.81
C LEU A 60 -6.54 4.81 -3.33
N ASP A 61 -7.24 3.72 -3.01
CA ASP A 61 -7.54 3.33 -1.62
C ASP A 61 -6.27 3.00 -0.82
N ALA A 62 -5.31 2.32 -1.47
CA ALA A 62 -4.01 2.05 -0.88
C ALA A 62 -3.24 3.35 -0.59
N ARG A 63 -3.34 4.36 -1.47
CA ARG A 63 -2.73 5.69 -1.26
C ARG A 63 -3.37 6.46 -0.11
N LEU A 64 -4.69 6.33 0.08
CA LEU A 64 -5.36 6.96 1.22
C LEU A 64 -4.86 6.37 2.55
N ARG A 65 -4.84 5.04 2.65
CA ARG A 65 -4.31 4.32 3.83
C ARG A 65 -2.85 4.69 4.10
N ALA A 66 -2.04 4.73 3.04
CA ALA A 66 -0.65 5.17 3.10
C ALA A 66 -0.49 6.58 3.70
N ALA A 67 -1.33 7.53 3.28
CA ALA A 67 -1.31 8.89 3.82
C ALA A 67 -1.66 8.92 5.31
N GLU A 68 -2.63 8.10 5.74
CA GLU A 68 -2.99 7.97 7.15
C GLU A 68 -1.88 7.34 8.00
N THR A 69 -1.22 6.30 7.49
CA THR A 69 -0.06 5.67 8.13
C THR A 69 1.10 6.65 8.24
N ASP A 70 1.44 7.34 7.15
CA ASP A 70 2.52 8.33 7.12
C ASP A 70 2.22 9.51 8.07
N ALA A 71 0.98 9.97 8.13
CA ALA A 71 0.57 11.02 9.06
C ALA A 71 0.64 10.55 10.53
N ALA A 72 0.33 9.29 10.82
CA ALA A 72 0.51 8.74 12.16
C ALA A 72 1.99 8.64 12.54
N PHE A 73 2.83 8.20 11.62
CA PHE A 73 4.27 8.14 11.83
C PHE A 73 4.88 9.53 12.01
N ALA A 74 4.42 10.55 11.27
CA ALA A 74 4.90 11.92 11.43
C ALA A 74 4.57 12.55 12.79
N ARG A 75 3.59 12.01 13.52
CA ARG A 75 3.24 12.43 14.89
C ARG A 75 4.04 11.70 15.98
N LEU A 76 4.85 10.71 15.60
CA LEU A 76 5.72 9.98 16.50
C LEU A 76 6.93 10.86 16.84
N ASP A 77 7.01 11.41 18.05
CA ASP A 77 8.17 12.19 18.48
C ASP A 77 9.28 11.24 18.97
N PRO A 78 10.49 11.27 18.38
CA PRO A 78 11.63 10.51 18.88
C PRO A 78 11.99 10.84 20.35
N ARG A 79 11.62 12.02 20.84
CA ARG A 79 11.90 12.48 22.22
C ARG A 79 10.97 11.88 23.26
N ASP A 80 9.79 11.40 22.85
CA ASP A 80 8.82 10.74 23.74
C ASP A 80 9.11 9.24 23.92
N SER A 81 10.02 8.68 23.11
CA SER A 81 10.47 7.28 23.17
C SER A 81 11.13 6.84 24.48
N GLY A 82 11.41 7.77 25.40
CA GLY A 82 12.10 7.52 26.67
C GLY A 82 11.40 6.53 27.62
N ARG A 83 10.12 6.18 27.37
CA ARG A 83 9.36 5.19 28.17
C ARG A 83 9.23 3.79 27.52
N ASP A 84 9.28 3.68 26.20
CA ASP A 84 9.13 2.39 25.48
C ASP A 84 9.90 2.37 24.14
N VAL A 85 11.24 2.43 24.24
CA VAL A 85 12.16 2.42 23.08
C VAL A 85 11.93 1.22 22.16
N ILE A 86 11.59 0.06 22.72
CA ILE A 86 11.38 -1.18 21.95
C ILE A 86 10.17 -1.04 21.03
N LEU A 87 9.07 -0.49 21.55
CA LEU A 87 7.87 -0.28 20.75
C LEU A 87 8.07 0.80 19.69
N HIS A 88 8.76 1.89 20.03
CA HIS A 88 9.12 2.94 19.08
C HIS A 88 9.95 2.41 17.90
N GLU A 89 10.97 1.60 18.19
CA GLU A 89 11.77 0.92 17.16
C GLU A 89 10.93 -0.06 16.34
N LYS A 90 9.95 -0.73 16.96
CA LYS A 90 9.03 -1.62 16.25
C LYS A 90 8.13 -0.83 15.30
N ALA A 91 7.52 0.26 15.76
CA ALA A 91 6.68 1.14 14.94
C ALA A 91 7.46 1.68 13.74
N SER A 92 8.69 2.15 13.96
CA SER A 92 9.59 2.62 12.90
C SER A 92 9.95 1.53 11.89
N ARG A 93 10.25 0.32 12.34
CA ARG A 93 10.55 -0.81 11.44
C ARG A 93 9.35 -1.22 10.60
N TYR A 94 8.16 -1.29 11.20
CA TYR A 94 6.93 -1.63 10.48
C TYR A 94 6.56 -0.57 9.45
N HIS A 95 6.65 0.72 9.82
CA HIS A 95 6.47 1.84 8.87
C HIS A 95 7.42 1.75 7.68
N ALA A 96 8.72 1.50 7.95
CA ALA A 96 9.71 1.35 6.89
C ALA A 96 9.43 0.13 5.99
N ALA A 97 8.99 -0.99 6.57
CA ALA A 97 8.65 -2.20 5.83
C ALA A 97 7.46 -1.98 4.89
N VAL A 98 6.36 -1.42 5.40
CA VAL A 98 5.16 -1.17 4.58
C VAL A 98 5.43 -0.12 3.50
N ARG A 99 6.24 0.91 3.79
CA ARG A 99 6.67 1.89 2.79
C ARG A 99 7.46 1.24 1.65
N ARG A 100 8.37 0.30 1.96
CA ARG A 100 9.12 -0.45 0.93
C ARG A 100 8.19 -1.32 0.08
N LEU A 101 7.25 -2.02 0.71
CA LEU A 101 6.23 -2.81 0.01
C LEU A 101 5.41 -1.93 -0.94
N ARG A 102 4.88 -0.81 -0.43
CA ARG A 102 4.15 0.19 -1.21
C ARG A 102 4.97 0.71 -2.39
N THR A 103 6.24 1.06 -2.20
CA THR A 103 7.11 1.52 -3.30
C THR A 103 7.31 0.45 -4.36
N SER A 104 7.50 -0.81 -3.96
CA SER A 104 7.62 -1.94 -4.89
C SER A 104 6.36 -2.14 -5.72
N LEU A 105 5.18 -2.10 -5.08
CA LEU A 105 3.89 -2.22 -5.76
C LEU A 105 3.59 -1.00 -6.64
N ALA A 106 3.92 0.21 -6.19
CA ALA A 106 3.73 1.44 -6.96
C ALA A 106 4.45 1.40 -8.31
N ARG A 107 5.66 0.84 -8.34
CA ARG A 107 6.41 0.66 -9.58
C ARG A 107 5.65 -0.28 -10.54
N ARG A 108 5.23 -1.43 -10.03
CA ARG A 108 4.50 -2.45 -10.82
C ARG A 108 3.15 -1.93 -11.33
N VAL A 109 2.41 -1.19 -10.50
CA VAL A 109 1.15 -0.54 -10.93
C VAL A 109 1.41 0.45 -12.07
N ARG A 110 2.42 1.34 -11.93
CA ARG A 110 2.76 2.30 -12.99
C ARG A 110 3.17 1.64 -14.30
N GLU A 111 3.93 0.55 -14.24
CA GLU A 111 4.32 -0.23 -15.42
C GLU A 111 3.10 -0.79 -16.19
N ARG A 112 1.92 -0.88 -15.55
CA ARG A 112 0.69 -1.42 -16.15
C ARG A 112 -0.36 -0.38 -16.48
N THR A 113 -0.48 0.68 -15.68
CA THR A 113 -1.42 1.78 -15.94
C THR A 113 -0.87 2.78 -16.94
N TRP A 114 0.45 2.81 -17.15
CA TRP A 114 1.05 3.62 -18.21
C TRP A 114 1.05 2.83 -19.53
N LEU A 115 -0.09 2.81 -20.20
CA LEU A 115 -0.16 2.47 -21.63
C LEU A 115 -0.13 3.78 -22.43
N PRO A 116 0.79 3.93 -23.40
CA PRO A 116 0.63 4.93 -24.45
C PRO A 116 -0.63 4.59 -25.26
N ASP A 117 -1.40 5.61 -25.58
CA ASP A 117 -2.69 5.61 -26.29
C ASP A 117 -2.65 4.93 -27.70
N ASP A 118 -1.48 4.48 -28.17
CA ASP A 118 -1.24 4.05 -29.55
C ASP A 118 -1.78 2.66 -29.91
N ALA A 119 -2.17 1.83 -28.93
CA ALA A 119 -2.62 0.46 -29.20
C ALA A 119 -4.09 0.36 -29.67
N LEU A 120 -4.90 1.41 -29.49
CA LEU A 120 -6.32 1.40 -29.85
C LEU A 120 -6.61 1.95 -31.26
N GLY A 121 -5.59 2.45 -31.97
CA GLY A 121 -5.74 3.11 -33.27
C GLY A 121 -5.58 2.25 -34.53
N HIS A 122 -5.09 1.01 -34.43
CA HIS A 122 -4.57 0.28 -35.62
C HIS A 122 -5.39 -0.93 -36.09
N GLN A 123 -6.62 -1.15 -35.64
CA GLN A 123 -7.45 -2.30 -36.07
C GLN A 123 -8.75 -1.97 -36.82
N HIS A 124 -9.03 -0.71 -37.17
CA HIS A 124 -10.25 -0.34 -37.92
C HIS A 124 -10.04 0.02 -39.41
N ALA A 125 -8.91 -0.32 -40.03
CA ALA A 125 -8.70 -0.03 -41.44
C ALA A 125 -8.08 -1.22 -42.18
N HIS A 126 -8.87 -2.27 -42.45
CA HIS A 126 -8.74 -3.08 -43.66
C HIS A 126 -9.98 -3.98 -43.82
N HIS A 127 -11.03 -3.45 -44.46
CA HIS A 127 -11.94 -4.26 -45.25
C HIS A 127 -12.58 -3.43 -46.37
#